data_AF-A0A0Q4RED6-F1
#
_entry.id   AF-A0A0Q4RED6-F1
#
_cell.length_a   1.000
_cell.length_b   1.000
_cell.length_c   1.000
_cell.angle_alpha   90.00
_cell.angle_beta   90.00
_cell.angle_gamma   90.00
#
_symmetry.space_group_name_H-M   'P 1'
#
loop_
_entity.id
_entity.type
_entity.pdbx_description
1 polymer ?
#
loop_
_entity_poly.entity_id
_entity_poly.type
_entity_poly.pdbx_seq_one_letter_code
_entity_poly.pdbx_strand_id
1 'polypeptide(L)'
;MGWDNWFEEPDSTVRMDSEENLMKIGRSFKKPEDRLRRMMTPVRKAAIGPMLVERNTQPIGWTEVTAEELDAEKDAELLGRLEVFKRSVKSNREYYPSYRLDRDGEHIRIYLFNDSENFEDWADSTLNQEFDIPTEDEWEYMYGAGCRTLFPWGDGMDYSMNLKYFEGLKDDRETSTPTGAISHSYDLELPNVFGLRFLGDPYQKELTKTEDGESTGKGGEGGANHNGGLGVFFSYLPTAVYYRDKHEDEQEWVEWLDQLHYRRIVRL
;
A
#
# COMPACT_ATOMS: atom_id res chain seq x y z
N MET A 1 -6.93 -16.26 13.55
CA MET A 1 -6.48 -15.57 12.32
C MET A 1 -5.27 -16.32 11.75
N GLY A 2 -4.77 -15.88 10.60
CA GLY A 2 -3.64 -16.49 9.90
C GLY A 2 -4.06 -17.50 8.83
N TRP A 3 -3.23 -17.60 7.79
CA TRP A 3 -3.27 -18.61 6.74
C TRP A 3 -2.35 -19.79 7.09
N ASP A 4 -2.72 -21.01 6.69
CA ASP A 4 -1.93 -22.22 6.98
C ASP A 4 -1.76 -23.12 5.76
N ASN A 5 -2.87 -23.38 5.08
CA ASN A 5 -2.95 -24.20 3.88
C ASN A 5 -4.05 -23.63 2.99
N TRP A 6 -4.03 -24.04 1.72
CA TRP A 6 -5.10 -23.76 0.77
C TRP A 6 -6.46 -24.16 1.34
N PHE A 7 -7.38 -23.22 1.38
CA PHE A 7 -8.80 -23.47 1.57
C PHE A 7 -9.37 -24.20 0.36
N GLU A 8 -9.01 -23.73 -0.84
CA GLU A 8 -9.21 -24.42 -2.11
C GLU A 8 -7.90 -24.42 -2.89
N GLU A 9 -7.59 -25.53 -3.54
CA GLU A 9 -6.38 -25.63 -4.35
C GLU A 9 -6.36 -24.52 -5.40
N PRO A 10 -5.23 -23.79 -5.54
CA PRO A 10 -5.13 -22.74 -6.54
C PRO A 10 -5.42 -23.34 -7.91
N ASP A 11 -6.17 -22.59 -8.72
CA ASP A 11 -6.55 -23.05 -10.04
C ASP A 11 -5.32 -23.30 -10.94
N SER A 12 -5.56 -23.95 -12.08
CA SER A 12 -4.49 -24.27 -13.02
C SER A 12 -3.76 -23.04 -13.53
N THR A 13 -4.42 -21.89 -13.62
CA THR A 13 -3.84 -20.64 -14.13
C THR A 13 -2.82 -20.09 -13.12
N VAL A 14 -3.21 -19.95 -11.85
CA VAL A 14 -2.32 -19.51 -10.76
C VAL A 14 -1.11 -20.44 -10.66
N ARG A 15 -1.33 -21.76 -10.73
CA ARG A 15 -0.25 -22.75 -10.66
C ARG A 15 0.72 -22.63 -11.84
N MET A 16 0.21 -22.56 -13.07
CA MET A 16 1.03 -22.45 -14.27
C MET A 16 1.81 -21.14 -14.30
N ASP A 17 1.16 -20.00 -14.04
CA ASP A 17 1.80 -18.69 -13.97
C ASP A 17 2.91 -18.66 -12.90
N SER A 18 2.62 -19.21 -11.72
CA SER A 18 3.60 -19.28 -10.64
C SER A 18 4.79 -20.18 -10.96
N GLU A 19 4.55 -21.36 -11.55
CA GLU A 19 5.61 -22.28 -11.97
C GLU A 19 6.50 -21.66 -13.04
N GLU A 20 5.90 -21.07 -14.08
CA GLU A 20 6.63 -20.46 -15.19
C GLU A 20 7.51 -19.30 -14.69
N ASN A 21 6.96 -18.39 -13.89
CA ASN A 21 7.70 -17.20 -13.46
C ASN A 21 8.77 -17.51 -12.41
N LEU A 22 8.53 -18.48 -11.51
CA LEU A 22 9.61 -18.93 -10.62
C LEU A 22 10.73 -19.63 -11.39
N MET A 23 10.42 -20.42 -12.43
CA MET A 23 11.45 -21.05 -13.26
C MET A 23 12.35 -20.01 -13.95
N LYS A 24 11.79 -18.87 -14.40
CA LYS A 24 12.57 -17.77 -15.02
C LYS A 24 13.66 -17.24 -14.10
N ILE A 25 13.44 -17.25 -12.79
CA ILE A 25 14.42 -16.81 -11.78
C ILE A 25 15.14 -17.97 -11.08
N GLY A 26 15.12 -19.17 -11.68
CA GLY A 26 15.81 -20.36 -11.17
C GLY A 26 15.23 -20.91 -9.85
N ARG A 27 13.99 -20.57 -9.51
CA ARG A 27 13.29 -21.05 -8.31
C ARG A 27 12.26 -22.12 -8.68
N SER A 28 11.89 -22.95 -7.71
CA SER A 28 10.88 -23.99 -7.88
C SER A 28 9.61 -23.64 -7.11
N PHE A 29 8.46 -23.97 -7.69
CA PHE A 29 7.16 -23.96 -7.02
C PHE A 29 6.89 -25.26 -6.23
N LYS A 30 7.90 -26.11 -5.98
CA LYS A 30 7.73 -27.31 -5.14
C LYS A 30 7.45 -26.92 -3.69
N LYS A 31 6.42 -27.54 -3.10
CA LYS A 31 5.92 -27.25 -1.73
C LYS A 31 5.62 -25.76 -1.54
N PRO A 32 4.73 -25.19 -2.37
CA PRO A 32 4.44 -23.76 -2.32
C PRO A 32 3.89 -23.34 -0.95
N GLU A 33 3.19 -24.23 -0.24
CA GLU A 33 2.63 -23.99 1.09
C GLU A 33 3.71 -23.71 2.12
N ASP A 34 4.81 -24.48 2.12
CA ASP A 34 5.92 -24.26 3.05
C ASP A 34 6.57 -22.89 2.83
N ARG A 35 6.65 -22.45 1.58
CA ARG A 35 7.20 -21.13 1.24
C ARG A 35 6.24 -20.02 1.64
N LEU A 36 4.96 -20.17 1.33
CA LEU A 36 3.92 -19.19 1.66
C LEU A 36 3.79 -19.03 3.17
N ARG A 37 3.75 -20.12 3.95
CA ARG A 37 3.71 -20.06 5.42
C ARG A 37 4.83 -19.23 6.04
N ARG A 38 6.02 -19.17 5.43
CA ARG A 38 7.14 -18.34 5.91
C ARG A 38 7.01 -16.85 5.59
N MET A 39 6.10 -16.49 4.69
CA MET A 39 5.82 -15.12 4.27
C MET A 39 4.48 -14.64 4.84
N MET A 40 3.84 -15.43 5.71
CA MET A 40 2.56 -15.08 6.34
C MET A 40 2.75 -14.98 7.85
N THR A 41 1.97 -14.12 8.50
CA THR A 41 1.85 -14.14 9.94
C THR A 41 1.31 -15.50 10.41
N PRO A 42 1.84 -16.06 11.51
CA PRO A 42 1.50 -17.41 11.93
C PRO A 42 0.04 -17.49 12.39
N VAL A 43 -0.53 -18.69 12.28
CA VAL A 43 -1.87 -18.98 12.81
C VAL A 43 -1.90 -18.74 14.30
N ARG A 44 -2.79 -17.86 14.73
CA ARG A 44 -2.95 -17.46 16.14
C ARG A 44 -4.38 -17.10 16.48
N LYS A 45 -4.68 -17.04 17.78
CA LYS A 45 -5.89 -16.40 18.29
C LYS A 45 -5.53 -14.96 18.63
N ALA A 46 -6.34 -14.03 18.15
CA ALA A 46 -6.23 -12.60 18.44
C ALA A 46 -7.57 -12.10 18.95
N ALA A 47 -7.55 -11.19 19.91
CA ALA A 47 -8.74 -10.50 20.40
C ALA A 47 -8.82 -9.15 19.72
N ILE A 48 -9.82 -8.95 18.86
CA ILE A 48 -10.04 -7.68 18.17
C ILE A 48 -11.15 -6.94 18.88
N GLY A 49 -10.79 -5.83 19.52
CA GLY A 49 -11.74 -4.95 20.21
C GLY A 49 -12.54 -4.08 19.23
N PRO A 50 -13.66 -3.49 19.68
CA PRO A 50 -14.34 -2.45 18.91
C PRO A 50 -13.43 -1.23 18.74
N MET A 51 -13.45 -0.64 17.54
CA MET A 51 -12.65 0.54 17.21
C MET A 51 -13.35 1.40 16.16
N LEU A 52 -13.08 2.70 16.17
CA LEU A 52 -13.35 3.59 15.04
C LEU A 52 -12.13 3.58 14.13
N VAL A 53 -12.36 3.51 12.82
CA VAL A 53 -11.30 3.36 11.81
C VAL A 53 -11.47 4.41 10.73
N GLU A 54 -10.40 5.13 10.42
CA GLU A 54 -10.38 6.02 9.28
C GLU A 54 -10.53 5.23 7.98
N ARG A 55 -11.45 5.67 7.12
CA ARG A 55 -11.85 4.91 5.93
C ARG A 55 -10.81 4.87 4.82
N ASN A 56 -10.00 5.91 4.71
CA ASN A 56 -8.96 6.03 3.69
C ASN A 56 -7.63 6.20 4.40
N THR A 57 -6.60 5.59 3.85
CA THR A 57 -5.23 5.79 4.30
C THR A 57 -4.70 7.15 3.83
N GLN A 58 -3.72 7.69 4.54
CA GLN A 58 -3.01 8.92 4.18
C GLN A 58 -1.53 8.61 3.95
N PRO A 59 -0.88 9.21 2.93
CA PRO A 59 0.56 9.05 2.75
C PRO A 59 1.32 9.65 3.94
N ILE A 60 2.41 9.01 4.35
CA ILE A 60 3.33 9.53 5.38
C ILE A 60 4.38 10.42 4.73
N GLY A 61 4.97 10.01 3.60
CA GLY A 61 6.10 10.71 2.99
C GLY A 61 5.76 12.08 2.40
N TRP A 62 4.52 12.32 2.00
CA TRP A 62 4.12 13.54 1.31
C TRP A 62 2.86 14.14 1.93
N THR A 63 2.97 15.35 2.49
CA THR A 63 1.83 16.08 3.05
C THR A 63 1.46 17.23 2.12
N GLU A 64 0.18 17.29 1.72
CA GLU A 64 -0.34 18.42 0.96
C GLU A 64 -0.46 19.65 1.87
N VAL A 65 0.08 20.78 1.43
CA VAL A 65 0.03 22.06 2.16
C VAL A 65 -0.46 23.18 1.25
N THR A 66 -0.98 24.26 1.85
CA THR A 66 -1.33 25.48 1.13
C THR A 66 -0.16 26.45 1.10
N ALA A 67 -0.19 27.42 0.18
CA ALA A 67 0.86 28.43 0.10
C ALA A 67 0.90 29.33 1.35
N GLU A 68 -0.21 29.44 2.07
CA GLU A 68 -0.32 30.20 3.32
C GLU A 68 0.30 29.47 4.52
N GLU A 69 0.45 28.15 4.46
CA GLU A 69 1.09 27.34 5.50
C GLU A 69 2.63 27.38 5.41
N LEU A 70 3.17 27.83 4.28
CA LEU A 70 4.61 27.92 4.03
C LEU A 70 5.24 29.11 4.76
N ASP A 71 6.43 28.89 5.30
CA ASP A 71 7.24 29.93 5.92
C ASP A 71 8.01 30.71 4.84
N ALA A 72 7.82 32.03 4.80
CA ALA A 72 8.38 32.86 3.73
C ALA A 72 9.92 32.87 3.68
N GLU A 73 10.59 32.62 4.81
CA GLU A 73 12.06 32.58 4.88
C GLU A 73 12.59 31.16 4.63
N LYS A 74 12.02 30.15 5.30
CA LYS A 74 12.46 28.75 5.16
C LYS A 74 12.12 28.18 3.78
N ASP A 75 10.93 28.50 3.26
CA ASP A 75 10.41 27.97 1.99
C ASP A 75 10.64 28.92 0.81
N ALA A 76 11.55 29.90 0.95
CA ALA A 76 11.82 30.91 -0.08
C ALA A 76 12.19 30.29 -1.43
N GLU A 77 12.94 29.17 -1.44
CA GLU A 77 13.24 28.46 -2.69
C GLU A 77 11.96 27.87 -3.32
N LEU A 78 11.16 27.16 -2.53
CA LEU A 78 9.91 26.53 -2.98
C LEU A 78 8.97 27.59 -3.55
N LEU A 79 8.76 28.69 -2.83
CA LEU A 79 7.92 29.82 -3.27
C LEU A 79 8.44 30.41 -4.60
N GLY A 80 9.76 30.56 -4.74
CA GLY A 80 10.38 30.97 -6.00
C GLY A 80 10.15 29.96 -7.14
N ARG A 81 10.25 28.66 -6.87
CA ARG A 81 9.96 27.61 -7.87
C ARG A 81 8.48 27.55 -8.24
N LEU A 82 7.58 27.77 -7.29
CA LEU A 82 6.14 27.81 -7.51
C LEU A 82 5.76 28.88 -8.54
N GLU A 83 6.36 30.08 -8.46
CA GLU A 83 6.13 31.15 -9.44
C GLU A 83 6.63 30.80 -10.85
N VAL A 84 7.74 30.06 -10.94
CA VAL A 84 8.22 29.53 -12.22
C VAL A 84 7.29 28.43 -12.74
N PHE A 85 6.83 27.54 -11.86
CA PHE A 85 5.98 26.40 -12.20
C PHE A 85 4.59 26.84 -12.69
N LYS A 86 4.01 27.88 -12.07
CA LYS A 86 2.76 28.54 -12.50
C LYS A 86 2.76 28.90 -13.99
N ARG A 87 3.90 29.35 -14.51
CA ARG A 87 4.09 29.76 -15.91
C ARG A 87 4.50 28.62 -16.84
N SER A 88 4.77 27.44 -16.30
CA SER A 88 5.19 26.27 -17.07
C SER A 88 4.00 25.44 -17.55
N VAL A 89 4.19 24.67 -18.63
CA VAL A 89 3.20 23.70 -19.14
C VAL A 89 3.35 22.31 -18.52
N LYS A 90 4.26 22.15 -17.55
CA LYS A 90 4.51 20.86 -16.91
C LYS A 90 3.34 20.49 -16.00
N SER A 91 3.00 19.21 -15.99
CA SER A 91 1.98 18.63 -15.10
C SER A 91 2.51 18.39 -13.69
N ASN A 92 3.79 18.09 -13.54
CA ASN A 92 4.43 17.80 -12.26
C ASN A 92 5.84 18.40 -12.22
N ARG A 93 6.31 18.68 -11.01
CA ARG A 93 7.72 18.82 -10.72
C ARG A 93 8.06 18.41 -9.29
N GLU A 94 8.94 17.44 -9.16
CA GLU A 94 9.44 16.96 -7.88
C GLU A 94 10.88 17.44 -7.62
N TYR A 95 11.14 17.85 -6.38
CA TYR A 95 12.43 18.21 -5.84
C TYR A 95 12.69 17.32 -4.63
N TYR A 96 12.99 16.05 -4.90
CA TYR A 96 13.20 15.03 -3.87
C TYR A 96 14.50 15.26 -3.08
N PRO A 97 14.52 15.06 -1.74
CA PRO A 97 13.41 14.74 -0.84
C PRO A 97 12.88 15.98 -0.09
N SER A 98 12.37 17.00 -0.81
CA SER A 98 11.98 18.28 -0.19
C SER A 98 10.53 18.66 -0.49
N TYR A 99 10.17 18.85 -1.76
CA TYR A 99 8.82 19.24 -2.13
C TYR A 99 8.42 18.76 -3.53
N ARG A 100 7.12 18.63 -3.76
CA ARG A 100 6.52 18.30 -5.06
C ARG A 100 5.44 19.32 -5.42
N LEU A 101 5.39 19.68 -6.69
CA LEU A 101 4.37 20.56 -7.26
C LEU A 101 3.60 19.79 -8.33
N ASP A 102 2.30 19.58 -8.12
CA ASP A 102 1.44 18.90 -9.08
C ASP A 102 0.36 19.85 -9.61
N ARG A 103 0.17 19.87 -10.93
CA ARG A 103 -0.85 20.67 -11.59
C ARG A 103 -2.11 19.84 -11.79
N ASP A 104 -3.20 20.31 -11.20
CA ASP A 104 -4.55 19.76 -11.33
C ASP A 104 -5.45 20.82 -11.99
N GLY A 105 -5.51 20.77 -13.33
CA GLY A 105 -6.15 21.81 -14.14
C GLY A 105 -5.48 23.17 -13.95
N GLU A 106 -6.24 24.13 -13.41
CA GLU A 106 -5.74 25.48 -13.10
C GLU A 106 -5.10 25.58 -11.71
N HIS A 107 -5.30 24.57 -10.85
CA HIS A 107 -4.77 24.53 -9.50
C HIS A 107 -3.38 23.89 -9.47
N ILE A 108 -2.56 24.31 -8.51
CA ILE A 108 -1.27 23.68 -8.21
C ILE A 108 -1.34 23.22 -6.77
N ARG A 109 -1.16 21.92 -6.55
CA ARG A 109 -1.01 21.30 -5.25
C ARG A 109 0.47 21.32 -4.86
N ILE A 110 0.73 21.64 -3.60
CA ILE A 110 2.07 21.72 -3.03
C ILE A 110 2.17 20.59 -2.02
N TYR A 111 3.20 19.78 -2.12
CA TYR A 111 3.49 18.74 -1.15
C TYR A 111 4.86 18.99 -0.54
N LEU A 112 4.95 18.89 0.78
CA LEU A 112 6.23 18.83 1.49
C LEU A 112 6.55 17.37 1.77
N PHE A 113 7.83 17.03 1.62
CA PHE A 113 8.33 15.74 2.01
C PHE A 113 8.48 15.68 3.54
N ASN A 114 8.13 14.56 4.13
CA ASN A 114 8.25 14.31 5.56
C ASN A 114 9.73 14.21 5.97
N ASP A 115 10.14 14.99 6.96
CA ASP A 115 11.51 15.09 7.45
C ASP A 115 11.72 14.45 8.84
N SER A 116 10.75 13.69 9.35
CA SER A 116 10.88 12.93 10.60
C SER A 116 12.04 11.93 10.55
N GLU A 117 12.84 11.89 11.61
CA GLU A 117 14.01 11.02 11.67
C GLU A 117 13.63 9.57 12.02
N ASN A 118 12.54 9.38 12.75
CA ASN A 118 12.06 8.09 13.22
C ASN A 118 10.53 8.08 13.40
N PHE A 119 10.01 6.90 13.74
CA PHE A 119 8.58 6.69 13.98
C PHE A 119 8.04 7.56 15.12
N GLU A 120 8.77 7.70 16.22
CA GLU A 120 8.33 8.46 17.39
C GLU A 120 8.13 9.93 17.07
N ASP A 121 9.08 10.55 16.35
CA ASP A 121 9.00 11.95 15.91
C ASP A 121 7.79 12.19 15.00
N TRP A 122 7.51 11.24 14.08
CA TRP A 122 6.32 11.30 13.23
C TRP A 122 5.02 11.09 14.02
N ALA A 123 5.00 10.12 14.93
CA ALA A 123 3.82 9.78 15.72
C ALA A 123 3.42 10.93 16.64
N ASP A 124 4.39 11.57 17.29
CA ASP A 124 4.17 12.71 18.19
C ASP A 124 3.57 13.91 17.46
N SER A 125 4.01 14.17 16.22
CA SER A 125 3.52 15.29 15.40
C SER A 125 2.19 14.99 14.69
N THR A 126 1.87 13.72 14.42
CA THR A 126 0.74 13.34 13.56
C THR A 126 -0.45 12.78 14.34
N LEU A 127 -0.22 11.96 15.37
CA LEU A 127 -1.29 11.23 16.08
C LEU A 127 -1.86 12.00 17.28
N ASN A 128 -1.12 13.00 17.80
CA ASN A 128 -1.57 13.95 18.83
C ASN A 128 -2.22 13.29 20.07
N GLN A 129 -1.74 12.10 20.48
CA GLN A 129 -2.22 11.25 21.60
C GLN A 129 -3.66 10.71 21.53
N GLU A 130 -4.53 11.29 20.69
CA GLU A 130 -5.92 10.86 20.54
C GLU A 130 -6.09 9.71 19.55
N PHE A 131 -5.16 9.58 18.60
CA PHE A 131 -5.17 8.54 17.58
C PHE A 131 -4.04 7.54 17.80
N ASP A 132 -4.26 6.32 17.30
CA ASP A 132 -3.21 5.33 17.15
C ASP A 132 -3.24 4.78 15.71
N ILE A 133 -2.23 3.98 15.38
CA ILE A 133 -2.20 3.13 14.19
C ILE A 133 -2.63 1.69 14.54
N PRO A 134 -3.09 0.91 13.57
CA PRO A 134 -3.48 -0.48 13.82
C PRO A 134 -2.30 -1.36 14.24
N THR A 135 -2.55 -2.37 15.07
CA THR A 135 -1.65 -3.51 15.16
C THR A 135 -1.77 -4.37 13.89
N GLU A 136 -0.81 -5.27 13.63
CA GLU A 136 -0.92 -6.25 12.53
C GLU A 136 -2.23 -7.06 12.63
N ASP A 137 -2.61 -7.49 13.84
CA ASP A 137 -3.87 -8.22 14.09
C ASP A 137 -5.11 -7.41 13.69
N GLU A 138 -5.14 -6.14 14.10
CA GLU A 138 -6.25 -5.24 13.77
C GLU A 138 -6.32 -4.99 12.26
N TRP A 139 -5.16 -4.74 11.61
CA TRP A 139 -5.07 -4.56 10.16
C TRP A 139 -5.57 -5.78 9.39
N GLU A 140 -5.10 -6.97 9.77
CA GLU A 140 -5.48 -8.25 9.15
C GLU A 140 -6.97 -8.53 9.29
N TYR A 141 -7.54 -8.24 10.46
CA TYR A 141 -8.98 -8.37 10.69
C TYR A 141 -9.77 -7.38 9.85
N MET A 142 -9.36 -6.11 9.82
CA MET A 142 -10.02 -5.08 9.03
C MET A 142 -9.97 -5.37 7.53
N TYR A 143 -8.88 -5.93 7.02
CA TYR A 143 -8.73 -6.24 5.60
C TYR A 143 -9.47 -7.53 5.22
N GLY A 144 -9.22 -8.63 5.95
CA GLY A 144 -9.73 -9.97 5.64
C GLY A 144 -11.06 -10.33 6.29
N ALA A 145 -11.63 -9.49 7.16
CA ALA A 145 -12.84 -9.77 7.94
C ALA A 145 -12.81 -11.12 8.68
N GLY A 146 -11.62 -11.54 9.12
CA GLY A 146 -11.39 -12.82 9.82
C GLY A 146 -11.32 -14.06 8.93
N CYS A 147 -11.22 -13.91 7.60
CA CYS A 147 -11.01 -15.03 6.67
C CYS A 147 -9.70 -15.78 6.97
N ARG A 148 -9.56 -17.01 6.47
CA ARG A 148 -8.32 -17.83 6.64
C ARG A 148 -7.65 -18.15 5.31
N THR A 149 -7.93 -17.33 4.30
CA THR A 149 -7.41 -17.41 2.93
C THR A 149 -6.33 -16.34 2.71
N LEU A 150 -5.54 -16.45 1.64
CA LEU A 150 -4.54 -15.44 1.29
C LEU A 150 -5.18 -14.07 1.03
N PHE A 151 -6.27 -14.03 0.28
CA PHE A 151 -7.03 -12.81 -0.03
C PHE A 151 -8.44 -12.87 0.57
N PRO A 152 -9.13 -11.72 0.73
CA PRO A 152 -10.50 -11.70 1.24
C PRO A 152 -11.50 -12.56 0.43
N TRP A 153 -11.20 -12.83 -0.85
CA TRP A 153 -12.05 -13.63 -1.76
C TRP A 153 -11.60 -15.08 -1.94
N GLY A 154 -10.45 -15.50 -1.40
CA GLY A 154 -9.92 -16.84 -1.59
C GLY A 154 -8.40 -16.88 -1.64
N ASP A 155 -7.84 -18.05 -1.97
CA ASP A 155 -6.38 -18.21 -2.09
C ASP A 155 -5.84 -17.95 -3.51
N GLY A 156 -6.71 -18.01 -4.51
CA GLY A 156 -6.36 -17.69 -5.89
C GLY A 156 -6.38 -16.19 -6.14
N MET A 157 -5.46 -15.73 -6.99
CA MET A 157 -5.55 -14.38 -7.56
C MET A 157 -6.62 -14.39 -8.66
N ASP A 158 -7.53 -13.42 -8.64
CA ASP A 158 -8.52 -13.25 -9.70
C ASP A 158 -7.91 -12.45 -10.86
N TYR A 159 -7.53 -13.15 -11.93
CA TYR A 159 -6.95 -12.54 -13.13
C TYR A 159 -7.96 -11.70 -13.94
N SER A 160 -9.24 -11.69 -13.57
CA SER A 160 -10.22 -10.79 -14.16
C SER A 160 -10.20 -9.38 -13.53
N MET A 161 -9.47 -9.18 -12.44
CA MET A 161 -9.34 -7.87 -11.80
C MET A 161 -8.57 -6.88 -12.67
N ASN A 162 -8.99 -5.62 -12.64
CA ASN A 162 -8.25 -4.47 -13.12
C ASN A 162 -7.17 -4.09 -12.09
N LEU A 163 -5.93 -4.47 -12.39
CA LEU A 163 -4.77 -4.29 -11.52
C LEU A 163 -3.84 -3.21 -12.08
N LYS A 164 -3.44 -2.26 -11.22
CA LYS A 164 -2.61 -1.08 -11.55
C LYS A 164 -1.36 -1.37 -12.36
N TYR A 165 -0.70 -2.49 -12.10
CA TYR A 165 0.56 -2.85 -12.77
C TYR A 165 0.41 -3.94 -13.83
N PHE A 166 -0.82 -4.35 -14.14
CA PHE A 166 -1.14 -5.32 -15.20
C PHE A 166 -2.39 -4.89 -15.98
N GLU A 167 -2.47 -3.60 -16.29
CA GLU A 167 -3.52 -3.06 -17.15
C GLU A 167 -3.51 -3.80 -18.51
N GLY A 168 -4.68 -4.26 -18.97
CA GLY A 168 -4.81 -5.02 -20.23
C GLY A 168 -4.90 -6.54 -20.09
N LEU A 169 -4.98 -7.10 -18.87
CA LEU A 169 -5.39 -8.51 -18.68
C LEU A 169 -6.86 -8.77 -19.10
N LYS A 170 -7.69 -7.73 -19.14
CA LYS A 170 -9.05 -7.79 -19.67
C LYS A 170 -9.02 -7.74 -21.20
N ASP A 171 -9.57 -8.78 -21.83
CA ASP A 171 -9.91 -8.80 -23.25
C ASP A 171 -10.92 -7.67 -23.53
N ASP A 172 -10.55 -6.69 -24.36
CA ASP A 172 -11.27 -5.48 -24.81
C ASP A 172 -12.78 -5.40 -24.50
N ARG A 173 -13.14 -5.10 -23.24
CA ARG A 173 -14.52 -4.71 -22.89
C ARG A 173 -14.54 -3.36 -22.18
N GLU A 174 -14.67 -2.35 -23.03
CA GLU A 174 -15.36 -1.07 -22.82
C GLU A 174 -15.41 -0.54 -21.38
N THR A 175 -14.44 0.31 -21.03
CA THR A 175 -14.66 1.39 -20.04
C THR A 175 -14.17 2.72 -20.58
N SER A 176 -14.66 3.11 -21.76
CA SER A 176 -14.63 4.49 -22.21
C SER A 176 -15.92 5.19 -21.74
N THR A 177 -15.82 5.96 -20.65
CA THR A 177 -16.87 6.93 -20.32
C THR A 177 -16.81 8.11 -21.31
N PRO A 178 -17.94 8.75 -21.67
CA PRO A 178 -18.00 9.78 -22.72
C PRO A 178 -17.26 11.10 -22.40
N THR A 179 -16.57 11.19 -21.26
CA THR A 179 -15.95 12.42 -20.74
C THR A 179 -14.42 12.41 -20.70
N GLY A 180 -13.74 11.34 -21.17
CA GLY A 180 -12.28 11.32 -21.28
C GLY A 180 -11.50 11.35 -19.95
N ALA A 181 -12.20 11.39 -18.81
CA ALA A 181 -11.62 11.16 -17.50
C ALA A 181 -11.82 9.68 -17.15
N ILE A 182 -10.78 8.87 -17.31
CA ILE A 182 -10.85 7.49 -16.86
C ILE A 182 -10.59 7.48 -15.36
N SER A 183 -11.65 7.40 -14.58
CA SER A 183 -11.56 6.97 -13.19
C SER A 183 -11.31 5.46 -13.23
N HIS A 184 -10.06 5.05 -13.45
CA HIS A 184 -9.67 3.66 -13.26
C HIS A 184 -9.54 3.43 -11.76
N SER A 185 -10.66 3.19 -11.07
CA SER A 185 -10.54 2.55 -9.76
C SER A 185 -10.03 1.13 -9.99
N TYR A 186 -8.87 0.81 -9.44
CA TYR A 186 -8.38 -0.57 -9.44
C TYR A 186 -9.19 -1.40 -8.46
N ASP A 187 -9.44 -2.67 -8.78
CA ASP A 187 -10.38 -3.50 -8.01
C ASP A 187 -9.93 -3.68 -6.55
N LEU A 188 -8.62 -3.66 -6.30
CA LEU A 188 -8.04 -3.76 -4.95
C LEU A 188 -8.10 -2.45 -4.14
N GLU A 189 -8.41 -1.32 -4.77
CA GLU A 189 -8.57 0.00 -4.13
C GLU A 189 -10.05 0.32 -3.82
N LEU A 190 -10.96 -0.60 -4.18
CA LEU A 190 -12.37 -0.49 -3.84
C LEU A 190 -12.58 -0.71 -2.34
N PRO A 191 -13.63 -0.10 -1.73
CA PRO A 191 -13.91 -0.31 -0.32
C PRO A 191 -14.30 -1.76 -0.07
N ASN A 192 -13.79 -2.33 1.02
CA ASN A 192 -14.20 -3.67 1.46
C ASN A 192 -15.58 -3.65 2.15
N VAL A 193 -15.99 -4.77 2.74
CA VAL A 193 -17.29 -4.94 3.42
C VAL A 193 -17.51 -3.99 4.61
N PHE A 194 -16.44 -3.43 5.19
CA PHE A 194 -16.52 -2.41 6.25
C PHE A 194 -16.53 -0.98 5.68
N GLY A 195 -16.47 -0.82 4.36
CA GLY A 195 -16.36 0.47 3.70
C GLY A 195 -14.98 1.13 3.81
N LEU A 196 -13.96 0.36 4.21
CA LEU A 196 -12.56 0.76 4.30
C LEU A 196 -11.86 0.55 2.95
N ARG A 197 -11.08 1.53 2.51
CA ARG A 197 -10.21 1.43 1.34
C ARG A 197 -8.80 1.13 1.79
N PHE A 198 -8.22 0.08 1.21
CA PHE A 198 -6.82 -0.27 1.38
C PHE A 198 -6.05 0.13 0.12
N LEU A 199 -4.72 0.15 0.23
CA LEU A 199 -3.86 0.60 -0.86
C LEU A 199 -3.97 -0.28 -2.10
N GLY A 200 -4.08 -1.61 -1.93
CA GLY A 200 -4.20 -2.55 -3.05
C GLY A 200 -3.03 -2.46 -4.04
N ASP A 201 -1.88 -1.96 -3.60
CA ASP A 201 -0.75 -1.57 -4.43
C ASP A 201 0.52 -2.24 -3.87
N PRO A 202 1.19 -3.13 -4.63
CA PRO A 202 2.37 -3.84 -4.13
C PRO A 202 3.59 -2.95 -3.82
N TYR A 203 3.61 -1.70 -4.28
CA TYR A 203 4.64 -0.71 -3.97
C TYR A 203 4.36 0.08 -2.70
N GLN A 204 3.15 0.03 -2.17
CA GLN A 204 2.72 0.86 -1.05
C GLN A 204 2.32 -0.03 0.13
N LYS A 205 2.70 0.37 1.33
CA LYS A 205 2.39 -0.34 2.57
C LYS A 205 1.77 0.58 3.59
N GLU A 206 0.94 0.00 4.42
CA GLU A 206 0.34 0.67 5.55
C GLU A 206 1.11 0.36 6.83
N LEU A 207 1.43 1.42 7.56
CA LEU A 207 2.11 1.38 8.84
C LEU A 207 1.21 0.74 9.89
N THR A 208 1.76 -0.27 10.54
CA THR A 208 1.17 -1.03 11.64
C THR A 208 2.20 -1.27 12.73
N LYS A 209 1.77 -1.86 13.84
CA LYS A 209 2.66 -2.29 14.93
C LYS A 209 2.62 -3.80 15.12
N THR A 210 3.78 -4.40 15.37
CA THR A 210 3.89 -5.78 15.84
C THR A 210 3.35 -5.90 17.27
N GLU A 211 3.22 -7.14 17.77
CA GLU A 211 2.82 -7.40 19.17
C GLU A 211 3.78 -6.77 20.19
N ASP A 212 5.07 -6.69 19.85
CA ASP A 212 6.12 -6.09 20.69
C ASP A 212 6.15 -4.55 20.59
N GLY A 213 5.27 -3.96 19.76
CA GLY A 213 5.13 -2.51 19.60
C GLY A 213 6.05 -1.90 18.54
N GLU A 214 6.82 -2.70 17.82
CA GLU A 214 7.71 -2.23 16.75
C GLU A 214 6.91 -1.88 15.49
N SER A 215 7.32 -0.80 14.82
CA SER A 215 6.74 -0.37 13.55
C SER A 215 7.00 -1.36 12.43
N THR A 216 5.99 -1.66 11.62
CA THR A 216 6.06 -2.59 10.48
C THR A 216 5.05 -2.23 9.40
N GLY A 217 5.26 -2.71 8.17
CA GLY A 217 4.38 -2.47 7.03
C GLY A 217 3.47 -3.65 6.67
N LYS A 218 2.25 -3.35 6.21
CA LYS A 218 1.29 -4.33 5.66
C LYS A 218 0.72 -3.88 4.32
N GLY A 219 0.51 -4.81 3.40
CA GLY A 219 -0.18 -4.56 2.12
C GLY A 219 0.71 -4.35 0.90
N GLY A 220 2.03 -4.25 1.06
CA GLY A 220 3.02 -4.13 -0.02
C GLY A 220 4.44 -4.41 0.48
N GLU A 221 5.39 -4.54 -0.45
CA GLU A 221 6.83 -4.76 -0.18
C GLU A 221 7.72 -3.94 -1.12
N GLY A 222 7.25 -2.76 -1.53
CA GLY A 222 8.00 -1.89 -2.45
C GLY A 222 8.09 -2.40 -3.89
N GLY A 223 7.25 -3.36 -4.27
CA GLY A 223 7.12 -3.87 -5.64
C GLY A 223 8.29 -4.73 -6.12
N ALA A 224 9.11 -5.29 -5.23
CA ALA A 224 10.26 -6.12 -5.60
C ALA A 224 9.86 -7.33 -6.46
N ASN A 225 8.76 -8.01 -6.14
CA ASN A 225 8.25 -9.14 -6.92
C ASN A 225 7.74 -8.71 -8.31
N HIS A 226 7.13 -7.53 -8.41
CA HIS A 226 6.69 -6.97 -9.70
C HIS A 226 7.88 -6.60 -10.58
N ASN A 227 8.82 -5.83 -10.04
CA ASN A 227 10.07 -5.46 -10.73
C ASN A 227 10.90 -6.70 -11.12
N GLY A 228 10.84 -7.76 -10.31
CA GLY A 228 11.46 -9.06 -10.59
C GLY A 228 10.75 -9.90 -11.65
N GLY A 229 9.61 -9.45 -12.17
CA GLY A 229 8.86 -10.12 -13.24
C GLY A 229 8.23 -11.44 -12.79
N LEU A 230 7.77 -11.55 -11.55
CA LEU A 230 7.29 -12.82 -10.98
C LEU A 230 5.83 -13.17 -11.33
N GLY A 231 5.24 -12.49 -12.32
CA GLY A 231 3.85 -12.68 -12.72
C GLY A 231 2.86 -12.02 -11.76
N VAL A 232 1.56 -12.13 -12.09
CA VAL A 232 0.49 -11.39 -11.40
C VAL A 232 0.38 -11.85 -9.94
N PHE A 233 0.33 -13.16 -9.72
CA PHE A 233 0.14 -13.73 -8.38
C PHE A 233 1.23 -13.27 -7.41
N PHE A 234 2.51 -13.41 -7.76
CA PHE A 234 3.59 -13.00 -6.85
C PHE A 234 3.77 -11.48 -6.78
N SER A 235 3.43 -10.74 -7.84
CA SER A 235 3.45 -9.28 -7.77
C SER A 235 2.45 -8.75 -6.75
N TYR A 236 1.28 -9.37 -6.62
CA TYR A 236 0.22 -8.94 -5.70
C TYR A 236 0.11 -9.77 -4.42
N LEU A 237 0.87 -10.86 -4.27
CA LEU A 237 1.00 -11.61 -3.01
C LEU A 237 1.31 -10.71 -1.79
N PRO A 238 2.09 -9.62 -1.90
CA PRO A 238 2.32 -8.70 -0.79
C PRO A 238 1.06 -8.01 -0.25
N THR A 239 0.01 -7.94 -1.07
CA THR A 239 -1.32 -7.42 -0.68
C THR A 239 -2.18 -8.45 0.05
N ALA A 240 -1.73 -9.70 0.16
CA ALA A 240 -2.45 -10.76 0.87
C ALA A 240 -2.63 -10.41 2.35
N VAL A 241 -3.75 -10.85 2.93
CA VAL A 241 -4.19 -10.52 4.30
C VAL A 241 -3.06 -10.72 5.29
N TYR A 242 -2.46 -11.90 5.26
CA TYR A 242 -1.48 -12.31 6.26
C TYR A 242 -0.04 -12.06 5.83
N TYR A 243 0.22 -11.45 4.68
CA TYR A 243 1.58 -11.29 4.17
C TYR A 243 2.44 -10.46 5.14
N ARG A 244 3.69 -10.89 5.32
CA ARG A 244 4.72 -10.16 6.05
C ARG A 244 6.00 -10.16 5.22
N ASP A 245 6.54 -8.96 4.97
CA ASP A 245 7.88 -8.85 4.40
C ASP A 245 8.91 -9.27 5.45
N LYS A 246 9.82 -10.16 5.04
CA LYS A 246 10.89 -10.68 5.90
C LYS A 246 12.14 -9.81 5.92
N HIS A 247 12.13 -8.73 5.13
CA HIS A 247 13.18 -7.73 5.04
C HIS A 247 12.71 -6.38 5.57
N GLU A 248 11.57 -6.35 6.27
CA GLU A 248 11.02 -5.12 6.84
C GLU A 248 11.98 -4.58 7.92
N ASP A 249 12.56 -5.45 8.75
CA ASP A 249 13.54 -5.12 9.80
C ASP A 249 14.91 -4.67 9.27
N GLU A 250 15.19 -4.87 7.98
CA GLU A 250 16.43 -4.43 7.33
C GLU A 250 16.34 -2.98 6.80
N GLN A 251 15.15 -2.38 6.77
CA GLN A 251 14.90 -1.07 6.18
C GLN A 251 14.84 0.03 7.25
N GLU A 252 15.37 1.20 6.91
CA GLU A 252 15.33 2.37 7.78
C GLU A 252 14.03 3.17 7.59
N TRP A 253 13.57 3.88 8.63
CA TRP A 253 12.33 4.69 8.60
C TRP A 253 12.26 5.62 7.37
N VAL A 254 13.36 6.31 7.06
CA VAL A 254 13.46 7.26 5.94
C VAL A 254 13.28 6.57 4.59
N GLU A 255 13.66 5.29 4.46
CA GLU A 255 13.51 4.51 3.23
C GLU A 255 12.05 4.08 3.00
N TRP A 256 11.23 4.04 4.05
CA TRP A 256 9.81 3.71 3.96
C TRP A 256 8.96 4.88 3.49
N LEU A 257 9.36 6.14 3.78
CA LEU A 257 8.48 7.31 3.72
C LEU A 257 7.70 7.43 2.39
N ASP A 258 8.34 7.19 1.24
CA ASP A 258 7.71 7.25 -0.09
C ASP A 258 6.68 6.15 -0.38
N GLN A 259 6.74 5.06 0.38
CA GLN A 259 5.89 3.88 0.21
C GLN A 259 4.86 3.75 1.33
N LEU A 260 5.04 4.52 2.41
CA LEU A 260 4.33 4.31 3.64
C LEU A 260 3.09 5.20 3.71
N HIS A 261 2.00 4.56 4.06
CA HIS A 261 0.75 5.21 4.43
C HIS A 261 0.39 4.83 5.86
N TYR A 262 -0.55 5.57 6.45
CA TYR A 262 -1.15 5.20 7.72
C TYR A 262 -2.66 5.40 7.67
N ARG A 263 -3.34 4.79 8.64
CA ARG A 263 -4.70 5.17 9.02
C ARG A 263 -4.78 5.36 10.51
N ARG A 264 -5.64 6.28 10.91
CA ARG A 264 -5.93 6.52 12.32
C ARG A 264 -7.02 5.57 12.80
N ILE A 265 -6.84 5.10 14.03
CA ILE A 265 -7.84 4.34 14.77
C ILE A 265 -8.06 4.94 16.16
N VAL A 266 -9.23 4.65 16.73
CA VAL A 266 -9.57 4.92 18.14
C VAL A 266 -10.18 3.65 18.72
N ARG A 267 -9.54 3.07 19.75
CA ARG A 267 -10.06 1.89 20.48
C ARG A 267 -11.12 2.33 21.49
N LEU A 268 -12.22 1.56 21.60
CA LEU A 268 -13.40 1.91 22.42
C LEU A 268 -13.46 1.14 23.75
#